data_AF-A0A0L8GB55-F1
#
_entry.id   AF-A0A0L8GB55-F1
#
_cell.length_a   1.000
_cell.length_b   1.000
_cell.length_c   1.000
_cell.angle_alpha   90.00
_cell.angle_beta   90.00
_cell.angle_gamma   90.00
#
_symmetry.space_group_name_H-M   'P 1'
#
loop_
_entity.id
_entity.type
_entity.pdbx_description
1 polymer ?
#
loop_
_entity_poly.entity_id
_entity_poly.type
_entity_poly.pdbx_seq_one_letter_code
_entity_poly.pdbx_strand_id
1 'polypeptide(L)'
;QDPPSSVSLGLRMEEMIFNLADTHLFFNDLEECDQVHIDDVSSDDNGQDLSSYNFATDGFHAATTNANLCIATGVRGGVDWMRKLAFRYRRIKEIYNSYRNNVGGLLGPQKREQWLQLRQEIENITDSWLTMALKSLNIINTRSNCVNVLVTTTQLVPALAKVLLYGLGGVFSIENIYSATKIGW
;
A
#
# COMPACT_ATOMS: atom_id res chain seq x y z
N GLN A 1 13.15 -24.24 13.89
CA GLN A 1 11.79 -24.31 13.35
C GLN A 1 11.80 -25.17 12.11
N ASP A 2 10.66 -25.77 11.77
CA ASP A 2 10.52 -26.65 10.62
C ASP A 2 10.52 -25.83 9.30
N PRO A 3 11.53 -25.96 8.43
CA PRO A 3 11.69 -25.09 7.26
C PRO A 3 10.51 -25.13 6.26
N PRO A 4 9.91 -26.30 5.92
CA PRO A 4 8.78 -26.38 5.00
C PRO A 4 7.53 -25.62 5.46
N SER A 5 7.18 -25.70 6.76
CA SER A 5 6.04 -24.97 7.30
C SER A 5 6.25 -23.46 7.26
N SER A 6 7.47 -22.99 7.56
CA SER A 6 7.83 -21.56 7.50
C SER A 6 7.69 -20.99 6.08
N VAL A 7 8.16 -21.74 5.07
CA VAL A 7 8.04 -21.35 3.65
C VAL A 7 6.56 -21.27 3.22
N SER A 8 5.75 -22.25 3.61
CA SER A 8 4.31 -22.27 3.29
C SER A 8 3.57 -21.05 3.85
N LEU A 9 3.86 -20.65 5.09
CA LEU A 9 3.28 -19.44 5.69
C LEU A 9 3.74 -18.17 4.98
N GLY A 10 5.02 -18.10 4.60
CA GLY A 10 5.57 -17.00 3.81
C GLY A 10 4.83 -16.81 2.48
N LEU A 11 4.66 -17.90 1.71
CA LEU A 11 3.95 -17.88 0.43
C LEU A 11 2.48 -17.47 0.58
N ARG A 12 1.78 -17.98 1.59
CA ARG A 12 0.39 -17.58 1.86
C ARG A 12 0.28 -16.10 2.20
N MET A 13 1.21 -15.56 2.97
CA MET A 13 1.22 -14.12 3.29
C MET A 13 1.55 -13.27 2.07
N GLU A 14 2.52 -13.70 1.27
CA GLU A 14 2.86 -13.06 -0.01
C GLU A 14 1.66 -12.99 -0.95
N GLU A 15 0.94 -14.10 -1.12
CA GLU A 15 -0.29 -14.14 -1.92
C GLU A 15 -1.34 -13.14 -1.40
N MET A 16 -1.55 -13.07 -0.08
CA MET A 16 -2.47 -12.10 0.50
C MET A 16 -2.04 -10.65 0.28
N ILE A 17 -0.72 -10.36 0.36
CA ILE A 17 -0.16 -9.03 0.12
C ILE A 17 -0.44 -8.58 -1.31
N PHE A 18 -0.07 -9.40 -2.30
CA PHE A 18 -0.29 -9.06 -3.71
C PHE A 18 -1.77 -8.99 -4.03
N ASN A 19 -2.58 -9.92 -3.51
CA ASN A 19 -4.01 -9.89 -3.75
C ASN A 19 -4.68 -8.63 -3.19
N LEU A 20 -4.30 -8.16 -2.00
CA LEU A 20 -4.80 -6.89 -1.45
C LEU A 20 -4.33 -5.71 -2.29
N ALA A 21 -3.05 -5.70 -2.68
CA ALA A 21 -2.45 -4.65 -3.48
C ALA A 21 -3.16 -4.50 -4.84
N ASP A 22 -3.41 -5.61 -5.53
CA ASP A 22 -4.10 -5.63 -6.83
C ASP A 22 -5.57 -5.24 -6.70
N THR A 23 -6.28 -5.84 -5.75
CA THR A 23 -7.74 -5.71 -5.65
C THR A 23 -8.15 -4.32 -5.15
N HIS A 24 -7.37 -3.72 -4.25
CA HIS A 24 -7.78 -2.52 -3.54
C HIS A 24 -6.86 -1.32 -3.73
N LEU A 25 -5.59 -1.54 -4.10
CA LEU A 25 -4.57 -0.49 -4.13
C LEU A 25 -3.99 -0.26 -5.53
N PHE A 26 -4.69 -0.68 -6.58
CA PHE A 26 -4.34 -0.41 -7.98
C PHE A 26 -2.93 -0.87 -8.36
N PHE A 27 -2.41 -1.94 -7.76
CA PHE A 27 -1.02 -2.34 -7.99
C PHE A 27 -0.72 -2.66 -9.47
N ASN A 28 -1.59 -3.40 -10.15
CA ASN A 28 -1.51 -3.60 -11.61
C ASN A 28 -1.42 -2.30 -12.43
N ASP A 29 -2.04 -1.21 -11.98
CA ASP A 29 -1.97 0.08 -12.67
C ASP A 29 -0.65 0.80 -12.33
N LEU A 30 -0.18 0.66 -11.09
CA LEU A 30 0.87 1.50 -10.51
C LEU A 30 2.28 0.87 -10.51
N GLU A 31 2.42 -0.42 -10.79
CA GLU A 31 3.70 -1.16 -10.70
C GLU A 31 4.85 -0.45 -11.43
N GLU A 32 4.62 -0.01 -12.67
CA GLU A 32 5.64 0.66 -13.49
C GLU A 32 5.80 2.16 -13.18
N CYS A 33 4.87 2.75 -12.45
CA CYS A 33 4.87 4.17 -12.08
C CYS A 33 4.86 4.40 -10.57
N ASP A 34 5.44 3.46 -9.81
CA ASP A 34 5.51 3.54 -8.34
C ASP A 34 6.17 4.83 -7.84
N GLN A 35 5.71 5.33 -6.70
CA GLN A 35 6.17 6.56 -6.06
C GLN A 35 6.91 6.26 -4.77
N VAL A 36 7.69 7.23 -4.30
CA VAL A 36 8.45 7.09 -3.05
C VAL A 36 7.54 7.35 -1.86
N HIS A 37 6.64 8.32 -1.98
CA HIS A 37 5.73 8.76 -0.94
C HIS A 37 4.32 8.97 -1.50
N ILE A 38 3.31 8.78 -0.63
CA ILE A 38 1.88 8.79 -1.00
C ILE A 38 1.41 10.11 -1.63
N ASP A 39 2.06 11.22 -1.30
CA ASP A 39 1.69 12.56 -1.75
C ASP A 39 2.59 13.13 -2.87
N ASP A 40 3.52 12.35 -3.42
CA ASP A 40 4.51 12.83 -4.41
C ASP A 40 3.88 13.42 -5.68
N VAL A 41 2.73 12.89 -6.10
CA VAL A 41 1.99 13.32 -7.29
C VAL A 41 0.74 14.15 -6.95
N SER A 42 0.59 14.56 -5.69
CA SER A 42 -0.61 15.27 -5.22
C SER A 42 -0.83 16.64 -5.89
N SER A 43 0.22 17.26 -6.44
CA SER A 43 0.12 18.54 -7.16
C SER A 43 -0.71 18.49 -8.45
N ASP A 44 -0.82 17.31 -9.06
CA ASP A 44 -1.59 17.10 -10.30
C ASP A 44 -3.07 16.76 -10.02
N ASP A 45 -3.42 16.56 -8.75
CA ASP A 45 -4.78 16.33 -8.29
C ASP A 45 -5.59 17.63 -8.25
N ASN A 46 -6.86 17.58 -8.68
CA ASN A 46 -7.78 18.72 -8.64
C ASN A 46 -8.74 18.70 -7.44
N GLY A 47 -8.61 17.74 -6.53
CA GLY A 47 -9.44 17.59 -5.34
C GLY A 47 -10.87 17.14 -5.60
N GLN A 48 -11.19 16.64 -6.82
CA GLN A 48 -12.53 16.14 -7.09
C GLN A 48 -12.88 14.94 -6.21
N ASP A 49 -14.15 14.81 -5.84
CA ASP A 49 -14.64 13.62 -5.16
C ASP A 49 -14.46 12.37 -6.02
N LEU A 50 -13.89 11.31 -5.45
CA LEU A 50 -13.60 10.05 -6.13
C LEU A 50 -14.63 8.96 -5.79
N SER A 51 -15.65 9.25 -4.98
CA SER A 51 -16.65 8.25 -4.56
C SER A 51 -17.40 7.60 -5.71
N SER A 52 -17.63 8.36 -6.79
CA SER A 52 -18.29 7.90 -8.02
C SER A 52 -17.35 7.78 -9.23
N TYR A 53 -16.04 7.98 -9.02
CA TYR A 53 -15.05 7.90 -10.09
C TYR A 53 -14.79 6.44 -10.49
N ASN A 54 -14.90 6.13 -11.78
CA ASN A 54 -14.70 4.78 -12.29
C ASN A 54 -13.27 4.59 -12.82
N PHE A 55 -12.38 4.12 -11.95
CA PHE A 55 -10.98 3.83 -12.28
C PHE A 55 -10.81 2.75 -13.38
N ALA A 56 -11.75 1.81 -13.50
CA ALA A 56 -11.63 0.71 -14.46
C ALA A 56 -11.80 1.15 -15.92
N THR A 57 -12.48 2.28 -16.15
CA THR A 57 -12.80 2.78 -17.50
C THR A 57 -12.27 4.19 -17.75
N ASP A 58 -11.40 4.72 -16.89
CA ASP A 58 -10.85 6.07 -17.02
C ASP A 58 -9.79 6.21 -18.12
N GLY A 59 -9.36 5.10 -18.73
CA GLY A 59 -8.37 5.07 -19.81
C GLY A 59 -6.93 5.31 -19.35
N PHE A 60 -6.61 5.05 -18.08
CA PHE A 60 -5.26 5.25 -17.53
C PHE A 60 -4.15 4.55 -18.33
N HIS A 61 -4.28 3.26 -18.65
CA HIS A 61 -3.27 2.53 -19.43
C HIS A 61 -3.11 3.05 -20.87
N ALA A 62 -4.21 3.48 -21.50
CA ALA A 62 -4.15 4.09 -22.84
C ALA A 62 -3.43 5.44 -22.81
N ALA A 63 -3.51 6.16 -21.68
CA ALA A 63 -2.73 7.36 -21.46
C ALA A 63 -1.26 7.04 -21.14
N THR A 64 -0.94 5.92 -20.47
CA THR A 64 0.46 5.49 -20.23
C THR A 64 1.22 5.17 -21.54
N THR A 65 0.59 4.43 -22.46
CA THR A 65 1.22 4.11 -23.77
C THR A 65 1.48 5.36 -24.60
N ASN A 66 0.57 6.34 -24.53
CA ASN A 66 0.73 7.63 -25.19
C ASN A 66 1.68 8.57 -24.43
N ALA A 67 1.79 8.48 -23.09
CA ALA A 67 2.72 9.26 -22.27
C ALA A 67 4.18 8.99 -22.67
N ASN A 68 4.53 7.71 -22.87
CA ASN A 68 5.85 7.32 -23.34
C ASN A 68 6.17 7.82 -24.77
N LEU A 69 5.16 7.99 -25.63
CA LEU A 69 5.32 8.58 -26.97
C LEU A 69 5.31 10.12 -26.97
N CYS A 70 4.60 10.76 -26.04
CA CYS A 70 4.35 12.22 -26.07
C CYS A 70 5.33 13.07 -25.25
N ILE A 71 6.37 12.46 -24.64
CA ILE A 71 7.57 13.22 -24.21
C ILE A 71 8.19 13.98 -25.40
N ALA A 72 7.99 13.50 -26.64
CA ALA A 72 8.47 14.17 -27.85
C ALA A 72 7.58 15.33 -28.35
N THR A 73 6.31 15.42 -27.95
CA THR A 73 5.37 16.49 -28.37
C THR A 73 4.36 16.77 -27.27
N GLY A 74 4.66 17.74 -26.41
CA GLY A 74 3.86 18.07 -25.25
C GLY A 74 2.39 18.42 -25.53
N VAL A 75 1.55 18.18 -24.52
CA VAL A 75 0.83 19.24 -23.75
C VAL A 75 -0.54 18.75 -23.23
N ARG A 76 -1.16 17.67 -23.74
CA ARG A 76 -2.44 17.16 -23.19
C ARG A 76 -2.43 15.74 -22.60
N GLY A 77 -1.73 14.78 -23.21
CA GLY A 77 -1.72 13.39 -22.75
C GLY A 77 -1.07 13.19 -21.38
N GLY A 78 0.11 13.79 -21.17
CA GLY A 78 0.84 13.68 -19.90
C GLY A 78 0.12 14.32 -18.71
N VAL A 79 -0.53 15.47 -18.89
CA VAL A 79 -1.23 16.17 -17.79
C VAL A 79 -2.47 15.39 -17.33
N ASP A 80 -3.25 14.85 -18.28
CA ASP A 80 -4.39 14.00 -17.93
C ASP A 80 -3.96 12.69 -17.26
N TRP A 81 -2.86 12.10 -17.73
CA TRP A 81 -2.28 10.91 -17.12
C TRP A 81 -1.80 11.16 -15.69
N MET A 82 -1.04 12.24 -15.45
CA MET A 82 -0.56 12.61 -14.11
C MET A 82 -1.71 12.84 -13.13
N ARG A 83 -2.80 13.45 -13.58
CA ARG A 83 -4.00 13.62 -12.76
C ARG A 83 -4.64 12.28 -12.37
N LYS A 84 -4.74 11.34 -13.31
CA LYS A 84 -5.29 9.99 -13.05
C LYS A 84 -4.38 9.17 -12.13
N LEU A 85 -3.07 9.38 -12.22
CA LEU A 85 -2.08 8.83 -11.29
C LEU A 85 -2.32 9.38 -9.88
N ALA A 86 -2.47 10.70 -9.75
CA ALA A 86 -2.75 11.36 -8.47
C ALA A 86 -4.06 10.85 -7.83
N PHE A 87 -5.12 10.64 -8.63
CA PHE A 87 -6.37 10.07 -8.11
C PHE A 87 -6.20 8.68 -7.51
N ARG A 88 -5.39 7.81 -8.11
CA ARG A 88 -5.12 6.47 -7.56
C ARG A 88 -4.40 6.55 -6.22
N TYR A 89 -3.37 7.38 -6.11
CA TYR A 89 -2.65 7.57 -4.84
C TYR A 89 -3.52 8.22 -3.76
N ARG A 90 -4.34 9.22 -4.09
CA ARG A 90 -5.31 9.78 -3.14
C ARG A 90 -6.34 8.73 -2.73
N ARG A 91 -6.83 7.92 -3.66
CA ARG A 91 -7.77 6.84 -3.34
C ARG A 91 -7.15 5.78 -2.44
N ILE A 92 -5.88 5.43 -2.65
CA ILE A 92 -5.11 4.56 -1.75
C ILE A 92 -5.03 5.18 -0.36
N LYS A 93 -4.77 6.49 -0.26
CA LYS A 93 -4.74 7.23 1.01
C LYS A 93 -6.06 7.16 1.76
N GLU A 94 -7.18 7.34 1.05
CA GLU A 94 -8.54 7.19 1.61
C GLU A 94 -8.80 5.77 2.12
N ILE A 95 -8.46 4.75 1.32
CA ILE A 95 -8.64 3.33 1.69
C ILE A 95 -7.80 3.00 2.91
N TYR A 96 -6.52 3.35 2.90
CA TYR A 96 -5.63 3.10 4.03
C TYR A 96 -6.18 3.74 5.31
N ASN A 97 -6.54 5.03 5.28
CA ASN A 97 -7.05 5.71 6.47
C ASN A 97 -8.40 5.15 6.95
N SER A 98 -9.26 4.70 6.03
CA SER A 98 -10.55 4.09 6.38
C SER A 98 -10.40 2.70 7.00
N TYR A 99 -9.38 1.93 6.61
CA TYR A 99 -9.24 0.51 6.94
C TYR A 99 -8.02 0.15 7.78
N ARG A 100 -7.10 1.09 8.10
CA ARG A 100 -5.89 0.85 8.91
C ARG A 100 -6.16 0.22 10.29
N ASN A 101 -7.36 0.42 10.83
CA ASN A 101 -7.83 -0.17 12.08
C ASN A 101 -8.94 -1.23 11.88
N ASN A 102 -9.30 -1.55 10.63
CA ASN A 102 -10.36 -2.49 10.28
C ASN A 102 -10.06 -3.26 8.98
N VAL A 103 -8.86 -3.84 8.87
CA VAL A 103 -8.41 -4.55 7.66
C VAL A 103 -9.31 -5.72 7.30
N GLY A 104 -9.91 -6.38 8.30
CA GLY A 104 -10.90 -7.43 8.06
C GLY A 104 -12.15 -6.96 7.31
N GLY A 105 -12.53 -5.68 7.45
CA GLY A 105 -13.61 -5.07 6.67
C GLY A 105 -13.23 -4.81 5.22
N LEU A 106 -11.96 -4.49 4.94
CA LEU A 106 -11.43 -4.33 3.58
C LEU A 106 -11.36 -5.67 2.84
N LEU A 107 -10.86 -6.71 3.51
CA LEU A 107 -10.68 -8.05 2.95
C LEU A 107 -12.01 -8.77 2.66
N GLY A 108 -13.07 -8.43 3.39
CA GLY A 108 -14.32 -9.19 3.38
C GLY A 108 -14.26 -10.47 4.24
N PRO A 109 -15.41 -11.09 4.52
CA PRO A 109 -15.56 -12.10 5.57
C PRO A 109 -14.69 -13.34 5.36
N GLN A 110 -14.65 -13.88 4.13
CA GLN A 110 -13.92 -15.12 3.84
C GLN A 110 -12.39 -14.93 3.95
N LYS A 111 -11.84 -13.89 3.30
CA LYS A 111 -10.40 -13.60 3.35
C LYS A 111 -9.96 -13.14 4.74
N ARG A 112 -10.84 -12.49 5.51
CA ARG A 112 -10.58 -12.11 6.90
C ARG A 112 -10.27 -13.32 7.79
N GLU A 113 -11.04 -14.40 7.68
CA GLU A 113 -10.82 -15.60 8.50
C GLU A 113 -9.47 -16.25 8.18
N GLN A 114 -9.17 -16.42 6.89
CA GLN A 114 -7.88 -16.94 6.40
C GLN A 114 -6.71 -16.07 6.87
N TRP A 115 -6.86 -14.75 6.81
CA TRP A 115 -5.88 -13.78 7.30
C TRP A 115 -5.62 -13.91 8.79
N LEU A 116 -6.67 -14.00 9.62
CA LEU A 116 -6.53 -14.11 11.06
C LEU A 116 -5.85 -15.43 11.47
N GLN A 117 -6.22 -16.54 10.83
CA GLN A 117 -5.56 -17.82 11.04
C GLN A 117 -4.08 -17.76 10.64
N LEU A 118 -3.78 -17.22 9.45
CA LEU A 118 -2.40 -17.07 8.99
C LEU A 118 -1.56 -16.19 9.93
N ARG A 119 -2.13 -15.07 10.42
CA ARG A 119 -1.46 -14.20 11.40
C ARG A 119 -1.17 -14.93 12.70
N GLN A 120 -2.09 -15.76 13.18
CA GLN A 120 -1.88 -16.55 14.39
C GLN A 120 -0.76 -17.59 14.21
N GLU A 121 -0.76 -18.30 13.08
CA GLU A 121 0.29 -19.28 12.73
C GLU A 121 1.66 -18.60 12.63
N ILE A 122 1.73 -17.41 12.01
CA ILE A 122 2.96 -16.60 11.93
C ILE A 122 3.42 -16.12 13.31
N GLU A 123 2.53 -15.65 14.18
CA GLU A 123 2.92 -15.25 15.55
C GLU A 123 3.52 -16.44 16.33
N ASN A 124 2.92 -17.62 16.20
CA ASN A 124 3.41 -18.83 16.86
C ASN A 124 4.80 -19.22 16.36
N ILE A 125 5.03 -19.19 15.04
CA ILE A 125 6.32 -19.54 14.46
C ILE A 125 7.33 -18.40 14.51
N THR A 126 6.99 -17.21 15.01
CA THR A 126 7.96 -16.12 15.16
C THR A 126 8.18 -15.76 16.63
N ASP A 127 7.74 -16.63 17.54
CA ASP A 127 7.82 -16.42 18.99
C ASP A 127 7.28 -15.03 19.39
N SER A 128 6.15 -14.65 18.79
CA SER A 128 5.48 -13.35 19.02
C SER A 128 6.32 -12.12 18.63
N TRP A 129 7.21 -12.23 17.64
CA TRP A 129 8.07 -11.14 17.17
C TRP A 129 7.31 -9.85 16.88
N LEU A 130 6.21 -9.93 16.11
CA LEU A 130 5.43 -8.75 15.74
C LEU A 130 4.72 -8.15 16.95
N THR A 131 4.17 -8.98 17.84
CA THR A 131 3.60 -8.52 19.11
C THR A 131 4.64 -7.74 19.93
N MET A 132 5.89 -8.21 19.97
CA MET A 132 6.98 -7.50 20.66
C MET A 132 7.35 -6.17 19.97
N ALA A 133 7.45 -6.17 18.63
CA ALA A 133 7.71 -4.96 17.85
C ALA A 133 6.59 -3.91 18.06
N LEU A 134 5.32 -4.33 18.02
CA LEU A 134 4.16 -3.49 18.24
C LEU A 134 4.14 -2.85 19.63
N LYS A 135 4.63 -3.51 20.68
CA LYS A 135 4.74 -2.88 22.01
C LYS A 135 5.64 -1.65 21.95
N SER A 136 6.80 -1.76 21.31
CA SER A 136 7.75 -0.65 21.16
C SER A 136 7.15 0.48 20.30
N LEU A 137 6.57 0.13 19.15
CA LEU A 137 5.92 1.09 18.24
C LEU A 137 4.76 1.84 18.91
N ASN A 138 3.96 1.16 19.73
CA ASN A 138 2.87 1.80 20.47
C ASN A 138 3.37 2.73 21.58
N ILE A 139 4.46 2.37 22.28
CA ILE A 139 5.07 3.28 23.27
C ILE A 139 5.56 4.57 22.60
N ILE A 140 6.12 4.48 21.39
CA ILE A 140 6.50 5.67 20.62
C ILE A 140 5.25 6.47 20.24
N ASN A 141 4.20 5.78 19.77
CA ASN A 141 2.95 6.40 19.30
C ASN A 141 2.17 7.16 20.40
N THR A 142 2.40 6.86 21.69
CA THR A 142 1.78 7.58 22.81
C THR A 142 2.56 8.81 23.27
N ARG A 143 3.80 9.00 22.81
CA ARG A 143 4.66 10.14 23.18
C ARG A 143 4.46 11.29 22.20
N SER A 144 4.02 12.45 22.69
CA SER A 144 3.72 13.62 21.86
C SER A 144 4.91 14.19 21.10
N ASN A 145 6.14 13.88 21.52
CA ASN A 145 7.39 14.34 20.91
C ASN A 145 8.12 13.25 20.11
N CYS A 146 7.47 12.12 19.84
CA CYS A 146 8.05 11.06 19.03
C CYS A 146 7.12 10.70 17.86
N VAL A 147 7.71 10.23 16.76
CA VAL A 147 6.98 9.82 15.57
C VAL A 147 7.57 8.54 15.02
N ASN A 148 6.72 7.59 14.63
CA ASN A 148 7.14 6.41 13.88
C ASN A 148 7.21 6.76 12.39
N VAL A 149 8.35 6.47 11.77
CA VAL A 149 8.59 6.60 10.32
C VAL A 149 9.08 5.26 9.79
N LEU A 150 8.50 4.80 8.69
CA LEU A 150 8.87 3.56 8.02
C LEU A 150 9.56 3.89 6.70
N VAL A 151 10.76 3.34 6.53
CA VAL A 151 11.47 3.33 5.24
C VAL A 151 11.70 1.88 4.85
N THR A 152 11.35 1.50 3.62
CA THR A 152 11.42 0.12 3.15
C THR A 152 11.88 0.04 1.70
N THR A 153 12.56 -1.03 1.30
CA THR A 153 12.97 -1.28 -0.09
C THR A 153 11.85 -1.90 -0.95
N THR A 154 10.70 -2.20 -0.35
CA THR A 154 9.50 -2.64 -1.09
C THR A 154 8.83 -1.44 -1.78
N GLN A 155 8.36 -1.62 -3.01
CA GLN A 155 7.53 -0.62 -3.71
C GLN A 155 6.39 -0.14 -2.81
N LEU A 156 5.97 1.12 -2.96
CA LEU A 156 5.09 1.77 -1.99
C LEU A 156 3.76 1.02 -1.84
N VAL A 157 3.12 0.66 -2.95
CA VAL A 157 1.81 -0.02 -2.92
C VAL A 157 1.85 -1.36 -2.16
N PRO A 158 2.72 -2.33 -2.49
CA PRO A 158 2.83 -3.57 -1.71
C PRO A 158 3.38 -3.34 -0.29
N ALA A 159 4.15 -2.28 -0.03
CA ALA A 159 4.53 -1.90 1.33
C ALA A 159 3.31 -1.49 2.18
N LEU A 160 2.39 -0.69 1.61
CA LEU A 160 1.14 -0.34 2.28
C LEU A 160 0.26 -1.57 2.54
N ALA A 161 0.19 -2.50 1.59
CA ALA A 161 -0.51 -3.77 1.78
C ALA A 161 0.09 -4.59 2.94
N LYS A 162 1.43 -4.69 3.02
CA LYS A 162 2.13 -5.31 4.16
C LYS A 162 1.76 -4.61 5.47
N VAL A 163 1.83 -3.28 5.53
CA VAL A 163 1.52 -2.51 6.74
C VAL A 163 0.08 -2.77 7.23
N LEU A 164 -0.89 -2.84 6.31
CA LEU A 164 -2.26 -3.21 6.65
C LEU A 164 -2.33 -4.66 7.17
N LEU A 165 -1.83 -5.64 6.40
CA LEU A 165 -1.96 -7.06 6.74
C LEU A 165 -1.18 -7.46 7.99
N TYR A 166 -0.12 -6.74 8.36
CA TYR A 166 0.60 -6.93 9.62
C TYR A 166 0.03 -6.09 10.78
N GLY A 167 -1.05 -5.34 10.56
CA GLY A 167 -1.72 -4.56 11.62
C GLY A 167 -0.88 -3.39 12.12
N LEU A 168 0.00 -2.86 11.27
CA LEU A 168 0.89 -1.75 11.58
C LEU A 168 0.25 -0.38 11.27
N GLY A 169 -0.90 -0.36 10.60
CA GLY A 169 -1.58 0.88 10.23
C GLY A 169 -2.06 1.73 11.42
N GLY A 170 -2.22 1.14 12.61
CA GLY A 170 -2.51 1.90 13.82
C GLY A 170 -1.34 2.79 14.29
N VAL A 171 -0.10 2.39 13.99
CA VAL A 171 1.13 3.01 14.52
C VAL A 171 1.96 3.76 13.48
N PHE A 172 1.69 3.55 12.19
CA PHE A 172 2.25 4.36 11.10
C PHE A 172 1.12 5.12 10.40
N SER A 173 1.19 6.45 10.42
CA SER A 173 0.41 7.25 9.48
C SER A 173 0.95 7.03 8.07
N ILE A 174 0.10 7.08 7.05
CA ILE A 174 0.51 6.78 5.68
C ILE A 174 1.55 7.78 5.15
N GLU A 175 1.51 9.02 5.64
CA GLU A 175 2.46 10.10 5.33
C GLU A 175 3.85 9.87 5.95
N ASN A 176 3.99 8.85 6.80
CA ASN A 176 5.26 8.49 7.42
C ASN A 176 5.84 7.19 6.81
N ILE A 177 5.35 6.75 5.65
CA ILE A 177 5.80 5.55 4.97
C ILE A 177 6.49 5.95 3.65
N TYR A 178 7.74 5.55 3.50
CA TYR A 178 8.58 5.86 2.35
C TYR A 178 9.11 4.58 1.69
N SER A 179 8.91 4.47 0.38
CA SER A 179 9.53 3.46 -0.48
C SER A 179 10.90 3.93 -0.95
N ALA A 180 11.93 3.13 -0.69
CA ALA A 180 13.31 3.35 -1.13
C ALA A 180 13.65 2.56 -2.40
N THR A 181 12.69 1.90 -3.06
CA THR A 181 12.95 0.99 -4.19
C THR A 181 13.66 1.68 -5.36
N LYS A 182 13.35 2.96 -5.63
CA LYS A 182 13.95 3.74 -6.73
C LYS A 182 15.14 4.60 -6.31
N ILE A 183 15.37 4.78 -5.00
CA ILE A 183 16.37 5.71 -4.43
C ILE A 183 17.52 4.97 -3.73
N GLY A 184 17.41 3.65 -3.52
CA GLY A 184 18.36 2.86 -2.73
C GLY A 184 19.59 2.38 -3.50
N TRP A 185 20.66 3.19 -3.41
CA TRP A 185 22.12 2.90 -3.50
C TRP A 185 22.67 2.02 -4.62
#